data_AF-A0A2T3YWD4-F1
#
_entry.id   AF-A0A2T3YWD4-F1
#
_cell.length_a   1.000
_cell.length_b   1.000
_cell.length_c   1.000
_cell.angle_alpha   90.00
_cell.angle_beta   90.00
_cell.angle_gamma   90.00
#
_symmetry.space_group_name_H-M   'P 1'
#
loop_
_entity.id
_entity.type
_entity.pdbx_description
1 polymer ?
#
loop_
_entity_poly.entity_id
_entity_poly.type
_entity_poly.pdbx_seq_one_letter_code
_entity_poly.pdbx_strand_id
1 'polypeptide(L)'
;MEDRSGWPLTEPSDPATEIFNRLFKPDEDDMRWIQGHIDKHLKACRRYLRANPPRTIEALDEANEARMLAVAEGMVNIEPKIKFYKAECYRRLRRWKDAYRMYEECVVDAKDVYWLEAMRRFCKTQMLKPRKDPWLRRIECSENLQEEYKHDGIDEMTPFRQGW
;
A
#
# COMPACT_ATOMS: atom_id res chain seq x y z
N MET A 1 48.64 -15.94 0.89
CA MET A 1 48.51 -15.60 2.31
C MET A 1 47.57 -14.42 2.39
N GLU A 2 46.47 -14.66 3.08
CA GLU A 2 45.36 -13.74 3.31
C GLU A 2 45.80 -12.48 4.06
N ASP A 3 45.20 -11.34 3.74
CA ASP A 3 44.45 -10.55 4.74
C ASP A 3 43.84 -9.31 4.06
N ARG A 4 42.53 -9.40 3.74
CA ARG A 4 41.68 -8.23 3.53
C ARG A 4 40.62 -8.27 4.61
N SER A 5 41.00 -7.77 5.79
CA SER A 5 40.12 -7.52 6.92
C SER A 5 38.88 -6.75 6.45
N GLY A 6 37.76 -7.45 6.39
CA GLY A 6 36.44 -6.85 6.26
C GLY A 6 36.14 -6.04 7.51
N TRP A 7 36.08 -4.72 7.36
CA TRP A 7 35.50 -3.87 8.38
C TRP A 7 33.98 -3.94 8.25
N PRO A 8 33.23 -4.24 9.33
CA PRO A 8 31.79 -4.04 9.31
C PRO A 8 31.54 -2.53 9.22
N LEU A 9 30.93 -2.10 8.11
CA LEU A 9 30.33 -0.77 7.97
C LEU A 9 29.10 -0.67 8.88
N THR A 10 29.34 -0.61 10.19
CA THR A 10 28.35 -0.08 11.14
C THR A 10 28.66 1.39 11.31
N GLU A 11 27.88 2.24 10.64
CA GLU A 11 27.89 3.67 10.90
C GLU A 11 27.74 3.91 12.41
N PRO A 12 28.58 4.77 13.03
CA PRO A 12 28.37 5.12 14.43
C PRO A 12 27.02 5.84 14.52
N SER A 13 26.05 5.20 15.18
CA SER A 13 24.77 5.81 15.55
C SER A 13 25.07 7.10 16.31
N ASP A 14 24.80 8.25 15.71
CA ASP A 14 24.98 9.56 16.35
C ASP A 14 24.22 9.57 17.70
N PRO A 15 24.89 9.86 18.83
CA PRO A 15 24.26 9.94 20.15
C PRO A 15 23.03 10.86 20.18
N ALA A 16 22.99 11.90 19.33
CA ALA A 16 21.82 12.76 19.19
C ALA A 16 20.61 11.99 18.63
N THR A 17 20.81 11.14 17.63
CA THR A 17 19.76 10.30 17.02
C THR A 17 19.22 9.29 18.03
N GLU A 18 20.09 8.70 18.85
CA GLU A 18 19.68 7.77 19.91
C GLU A 18 18.85 8.46 21.00
N ILE A 19 19.22 9.68 21.38
CA ILE A 19 18.48 10.51 22.35
C ILE A 19 17.12 10.94 21.78
N PHE A 20 17.07 11.39 20.53
CA PHE A 20 15.83 11.75 19.85
C PHE A 20 14.88 10.56 19.75
N ASN A 21 15.36 9.41 19.28
CA ASN A 21 14.56 8.19 19.18
C ASN A 21 14.04 7.74 20.55
N ARG A 22 14.79 7.95 21.63
CA ARG A 22 14.35 7.62 22.99
C ARG A 22 13.31 8.60 23.54
N LEU A 23 13.47 9.90 23.26
CA LEU A 23 12.57 10.96 23.76
C LEU A 23 11.24 11.03 23.01
N PHE A 24 11.24 10.68 21.72
CA PHE A 24 10.05 10.72 20.85
C PHE A 24 9.51 9.33 20.53
N LYS A 25 9.92 8.31 21.28
CA LYS A 25 9.30 6.99 21.17
C LYS A 25 7.88 7.09 21.72
N PRO A 26 6.85 6.72 20.94
CA PRO A 26 5.48 6.71 21.42
C PRO A 26 5.38 5.82 22.66
N ASP A 27 4.73 6.33 23.70
CA ASP A 27 4.37 5.51 24.86
C ASP A 27 3.10 4.68 24.60
N GLU A 28 2.64 3.92 25.59
CA GLU A 28 1.44 3.11 25.43
C GLU A 28 0.17 3.93 25.20
N ASP A 29 0.08 5.13 25.78
CA ASP A 29 -1.10 5.98 25.65
C ASP A 29 -1.11 6.65 24.27
N ASP A 30 0.06 7.05 23.75
CA ASP A 30 0.23 7.48 22.36
C ASP A 30 -0.21 6.38 21.39
N MET A 31 0.28 5.15 21.57
CA MET A 31 -0.10 4.02 20.71
C MET A 31 -1.60 3.71 20.77
N ARG A 32 -2.23 3.81 21.96
CA ARG A 32 -3.69 3.66 22.10
C ARG A 32 -4.44 4.78 21.39
N TRP A 33 -3.96 6.01 21.50
CA TRP A 33 -4.57 7.16 20.83
C TRP A 33 -4.48 7.05 19.30
N ILE A 34 -3.33 6.62 18.78
CA ILE A 34 -3.10 6.38 17.35
C ILE A 34 -3.98 5.24 16.86
N GLN A 35 -4.05 4.14 17.60
CA GLN A 35 -4.94 3.02 17.27
C GLN A 35 -6.41 3.47 17.24
N GLY A 36 -6.82 4.31 18.19
CA GLY A 36 -8.14 4.93 18.20
C GLY A 36 -8.42 5.77 16.95
N HIS A 37 -7.42 6.53 16.48
CA HIS A 37 -7.51 7.30 15.23
C HIS A 37 -7.63 6.41 13.99
N ILE A 38 -6.78 5.38 13.89
CA ILE A 38 -6.86 4.40 12.80
C ILE A 38 -8.25 3.76 12.76
N ASP A 39 -8.78 3.32 13.90
CA ASP A 39 -10.11 2.74 13.96
C ASP A 39 -11.23 3.73 13.61
N LYS A 40 -11.06 5.02 13.92
CA LYS A 40 -11.99 6.08 13.50
C LYS A 40 -12.02 6.22 11.98
N HIS A 41 -10.85 6.26 11.33
CA HIS A 41 -10.73 6.28 9.87
C HIS A 41 -11.35 5.04 9.23
N LEU A 42 -11.07 3.84 9.75
CA LEU A 42 -11.67 2.60 9.24
C LEU A 42 -13.20 2.55 9.43
N LYS A 43 -13.73 3.07 10.54
CA LYS A 43 -15.17 3.22 10.74
C LYS A 43 -15.77 4.21 9.73
N ALA A 44 -15.10 5.33 9.45
CA ALA A 44 -15.52 6.30 8.45
C ALA A 44 -15.52 5.69 7.03
N CYS A 45 -14.45 4.97 6.67
CA CYS A 45 -14.35 4.20 5.43
C CYS A 45 -15.55 3.26 5.26
N ARG A 46 -15.84 2.43 6.28
CA ARG A 46 -17.00 1.52 6.28
C ARG A 46 -18.32 2.27 6.10
N ARG A 47 -18.48 3.42 6.75
CA ARG A 47 -19.69 4.26 6.65
C ARG A 47 -19.86 4.78 5.22
N TYR A 48 -18.80 5.30 4.60
CA TYR A 48 -18.85 5.79 3.22
C TYR A 48 -19.13 4.68 2.19
N LEU A 49 -18.58 3.48 2.41
CA LEU A 49 -18.94 2.29 1.63
C LEU A 49 -20.40 1.85 1.86
N ARG A 50 -21.06 2.23 2.94
CA ARG A 50 -22.46 1.88 3.20
C ARG A 50 -23.44 2.99 2.85
N ALA A 51 -22.95 4.18 2.51
CA ALA A 51 -23.78 5.30 2.07
C ALA A 51 -24.51 4.97 0.76
N ASN A 52 -25.63 5.66 0.52
CA ASN A 52 -26.39 5.57 -0.72
C ASN A 52 -26.60 6.97 -1.31
N PRO A 53 -25.94 7.33 -2.43
CA PRO A 53 -25.00 6.51 -3.19
C PRO A 53 -23.67 6.28 -2.43
N PRO A 54 -22.91 5.21 -2.75
CA PRO A 54 -21.63 4.95 -2.11
C PRO A 54 -20.59 6.04 -2.39
N ARG A 55 -19.96 6.54 -1.32
CA ARG A 55 -18.90 7.56 -1.35
C ARG A 55 -17.53 6.91 -1.41
N THR A 56 -17.25 6.24 -2.52
CA THR A 56 -16.12 5.29 -2.62
C THR A 56 -14.76 5.98 -2.63
N ILE A 57 -14.67 7.20 -3.15
CA ILE A 57 -13.41 7.97 -3.16
C ILE A 57 -13.06 8.37 -1.73
N GLU A 58 -14.01 8.93 -1.00
CA GLU A 58 -13.80 9.31 0.40
C GLU A 58 -13.54 8.09 1.29
N ALA A 59 -14.15 6.95 0.99
CA ALA A 59 -13.81 5.70 1.66
C ALA A 59 -12.36 5.28 1.43
N LEU A 60 -11.85 5.46 0.20
CA LEU A 60 -10.46 5.15 -0.12
C LEU A 60 -9.49 6.11 0.57
N ASP A 61 -9.83 7.40 0.65
CA ASP A 61 -9.03 8.41 1.35
C ASP A 61 -8.88 8.05 2.83
N GLU A 62 -9.99 7.75 3.51
CA GLU A 62 -9.96 7.31 4.92
C GLU A 62 -9.11 6.04 5.13
N ALA A 63 -9.17 5.09 4.19
CA ALA A 63 -8.34 3.89 4.27
C ALA A 63 -6.85 4.19 4.02
N ASN A 64 -6.52 5.21 3.22
CA ASN A 64 -5.15 5.67 3.03
C ASN A 64 -4.62 6.42 4.25
N GLU A 65 -5.42 7.29 4.87
CA GLU A 65 -5.08 7.96 6.13
C GLU A 65 -4.77 6.94 7.23
N ALA A 66 -5.64 5.94 7.40
CA ALA A 66 -5.41 4.82 8.32
C ALA A 66 -4.09 4.09 8.03
N ARG A 67 -3.75 3.89 6.74
CA ARG A 67 -2.49 3.26 6.33
C ARG A 67 -1.29 4.11 6.68
N MET A 68 -1.34 5.42 6.41
CA MET A 68 -0.22 6.32 6.67
C MET A 68 0.14 6.32 8.15
N LEU A 69 -0.87 6.42 9.03
CA LEU A 69 -0.69 6.32 10.47
C LEU A 69 -0.11 4.96 10.88
N ALA A 70 -0.67 3.86 10.37
CA ALA A 70 -0.18 2.52 10.71
C ALA A 70 1.28 2.28 10.26
N VAL A 71 1.68 2.81 9.09
CA VAL A 71 3.06 2.67 8.58
C VAL A 71 4.02 3.55 9.38
N ALA A 72 3.64 4.80 9.67
CA ALA A 72 4.47 5.72 10.45
C ALA A 72 4.86 5.12 11.81
N GLU A 73 3.94 4.40 12.45
CA GLU A 73 4.13 3.81 13.78
C GLU A 73 4.47 2.30 13.76
N GLY A 74 4.74 1.72 12.59
CA GLY A 74 5.11 0.31 12.46
C GLY A 74 4.03 -0.69 12.91
N MET A 75 2.75 -0.33 12.85
CA MET A 75 1.61 -1.12 13.33
C MET A 75 1.21 -2.23 12.33
N VAL A 76 2.09 -3.21 12.14
CA VAL A 76 1.90 -4.34 11.19
C VAL A 76 0.63 -5.16 11.42
N ASN A 77 0.13 -5.24 12.66
CA ASN A 77 -1.06 -6.05 12.99
C ASN A 77 -2.36 -5.51 12.36
N ILE A 78 -2.44 -4.21 12.05
CA ILE A 78 -3.64 -3.58 11.50
C ILE A 78 -3.62 -3.54 9.97
N GLU A 79 -2.45 -3.74 9.37
CA GLU A 79 -2.24 -3.68 7.93
C GLU A 79 -3.18 -4.59 7.13
N PRO A 80 -3.45 -5.86 7.51
CA PRO A 80 -4.38 -6.71 6.78
C PRO A 80 -5.81 -6.15 6.72
N LYS A 81 -6.28 -5.54 7.82
CA LYS A 81 -7.61 -4.91 7.91
C LYS A 81 -7.69 -3.69 6.97
N ILE A 82 -6.64 -2.87 6.94
CA ILE A 82 -6.56 -1.70 6.05
C ILE A 82 -6.54 -2.14 4.58
N LYS A 83 -5.74 -3.17 4.24
CA LYS A 83 -5.67 -3.74 2.88
C LYS A 83 -7.04 -4.23 2.41
N PHE A 84 -7.80 -4.88 3.28
CA PHE A 84 -9.16 -5.30 2.97
C PHE A 84 -10.07 -4.12 2.59
N TYR A 85 -10.08 -3.05 3.37
CA TYR A 85 -10.89 -1.86 3.07
C TYR A 85 -10.48 -1.21 1.74
N LYS A 86 -9.17 -1.10 1.48
CA LYS A 86 -8.65 -0.60 0.20
C LYS A 86 -9.08 -1.49 -0.97
N ALA A 87 -8.99 -2.82 -0.82
CA ALA A 87 -9.42 -3.77 -1.85
C ALA A 87 -10.90 -3.59 -2.21
N GLU A 88 -11.77 -3.43 -1.20
CA GLU A 88 -13.20 -3.17 -1.40
C GLU A 88 -13.45 -1.82 -2.11
N CYS A 89 -12.72 -0.76 -1.74
CA CYS A 89 -12.80 0.52 -2.43
C CYS A 89 -12.39 0.39 -3.91
N TYR A 90 -11.25 -0.22 -4.21
CA TYR A 90 -10.80 -0.44 -5.59
C TYR A 90 -11.78 -1.29 -6.39
N ARG A 91 -12.35 -2.32 -5.78
CA ARG A 91 -13.37 -3.17 -6.41
C ARG A 91 -14.59 -2.36 -6.84
N ARG A 92 -15.08 -1.45 -5.99
CA ARG A 92 -16.23 -0.59 -6.31
C ARG A 92 -15.92 0.49 -7.34
N LEU A 93 -14.67 0.96 -7.38
CA LEU A 93 -14.15 1.84 -8.44
C LEU A 93 -13.84 1.08 -9.74
N ARG A 94 -14.07 -0.25 -9.80
CA ARG A 94 -13.75 -1.11 -10.94
C ARG A 94 -12.26 -1.10 -11.32
N ARG A 95 -11.39 -0.78 -10.36
CA ARG A 95 -9.94 -0.91 -10.45
C ARG A 95 -9.56 -2.35 -10.09
N TRP A 96 -9.89 -3.28 -10.99
CA TRP A 96 -9.83 -4.71 -10.71
C TRP A 96 -8.40 -5.22 -10.45
N LYS A 97 -7.38 -4.69 -11.16
CA LYS A 97 -5.95 -5.02 -10.94
C LYS A 97 -5.53 -4.68 -9.51
N ASP A 98 -5.83 -3.47 -9.05
CA ASP A 98 -5.52 -3.04 -7.69
C ASP A 98 -6.28 -3.81 -6.62
N ALA A 99 -7.57 -4.03 -6.84
CA ALA A 99 -8.39 -4.83 -5.93
C ALA A 99 -7.84 -6.25 -5.79
N TYR A 100 -7.49 -6.89 -6.93
CA TYR A 100 -6.91 -8.23 -6.95
C TYR A 100 -5.61 -8.30 -6.15
N ARG A 101 -4.64 -7.42 -6.44
CA ARG A 101 -3.36 -7.35 -5.73
C ARG A 101 -3.56 -7.20 -4.22
N MET A 102 -4.44 -6.29 -3.82
CA MET A 102 -4.74 -6.08 -2.39
C MET A 102 -5.37 -7.32 -1.76
N TYR A 103 -6.26 -8.03 -2.46
CA TYR A 103 -6.83 -9.28 -1.96
C TYR A 103 -5.81 -10.41 -1.85
N GLU A 104 -4.78 -10.48 -2.70
CA GLU A 104 -3.71 -11.48 -2.57
C GLU A 104 -2.92 -11.29 -1.27
N GLU A 105 -2.69 -10.04 -0.88
CA GLU A 105 -1.97 -9.69 0.35
C GLU A 105 -2.84 -9.71 1.61
N CYS A 106 -4.17 -9.84 1.48
CA CYS A 106 -5.06 -9.93 2.63
C CYS A 106 -4.92 -11.29 3.32
N VAL A 107 -4.86 -11.26 4.65
CA VAL A 107 -4.95 -12.43 5.53
C VAL A 107 -6.27 -12.36 6.28
N VAL A 108 -7.04 -13.45 6.26
CA VAL A 108 -8.34 -13.56 6.92
C VAL A 108 -8.42 -14.85 7.73
N ASP A 109 -9.37 -14.93 8.66
CA ASP A 109 -9.65 -16.13 9.43
C ASP A 109 -10.02 -17.32 8.52
N ALA A 110 -9.79 -18.55 8.98
CA ALA A 110 -10.09 -19.77 8.23
C ALA A 110 -11.54 -19.84 7.70
N LYS A 111 -12.50 -19.29 8.45
CA LYS A 111 -13.93 -19.22 8.07
C LYS A 111 -14.19 -18.34 6.84
N ASP A 112 -13.32 -17.36 6.56
CA ASP A 112 -13.51 -16.35 5.52
C ASP A 112 -12.63 -16.58 4.28
N VAL A 113 -11.75 -17.59 4.31
CA VAL A 113 -10.82 -17.92 3.20
C VAL A 113 -11.57 -18.16 1.89
N TYR A 114 -12.67 -18.92 1.92
CA TYR A 114 -13.48 -19.18 0.72
C TYR A 114 -14.06 -17.90 0.11
N TRP A 115 -14.46 -16.95 0.95
CA TRP A 115 -14.95 -15.64 0.48
C TRP A 115 -13.82 -14.85 -0.18
N LEU A 116 -12.62 -14.82 0.44
CA LEU A 116 -11.47 -14.12 -0.11
C LEU A 116 -11.03 -14.71 -1.45
N GLU A 117 -11.00 -16.03 -1.57
CA GLU A 117 -10.73 -16.71 -2.85
C GLU A 117 -11.77 -16.36 -3.92
N ALA A 118 -13.06 -16.32 -3.55
CA ALA A 118 -14.11 -15.92 -4.47
C ALA A 118 -13.93 -14.48 -4.97
N MET A 119 -13.51 -13.55 -4.10
CA MET A 119 -13.21 -12.18 -4.50
C MET A 119 -11.99 -12.09 -5.44
N ARG A 120 -10.90 -12.82 -5.15
CA ARG A 120 -9.73 -12.90 -6.03
C ARG A 120 -10.13 -13.41 -7.43
N ARG A 121 -10.87 -14.52 -7.49
CA ARG A 121 -11.38 -15.09 -8.75
C ARG A 121 -12.27 -14.09 -9.49
N PHE A 122 -13.19 -13.43 -8.77
CA PHE A 122 -14.08 -12.43 -9.36
C PHE A 122 -13.30 -11.28 -10.00
N CYS A 123 -12.33 -10.69 -9.29
CA CYS A 123 -11.50 -9.62 -9.83
C CYS A 123 -10.74 -10.08 -11.09
N LYS A 124 -10.13 -11.27 -11.07
CA LYS A 124 -9.44 -11.85 -12.22
C LYS A 124 -10.37 -12.01 -13.43
N THR A 125 -11.58 -12.51 -13.22
CA THR A 125 -12.59 -12.62 -14.28
C THR A 125 -13.00 -11.27 -14.84
N GLN A 126 -13.14 -10.23 -14.00
CA GLN A 126 -13.48 -8.89 -14.48
C GLN A 126 -12.34 -8.22 -15.26
N MET A 127 -11.07 -8.51 -14.94
CA MET A 127 -9.91 -8.03 -15.69
C MET A 127 -9.88 -8.56 -17.13
N LEU A 128 -10.38 -9.78 -17.36
CA LEU A 128 -10.41 -10.41 -18.69
C LEU A 128 -11.56 -9.90 -19.59
N LYS A 129 -12.53 -9.18 -19.02
CA LYS A 129 -13.68 -8.69 -19.79
C LYS A 129 -13.30 -7.44 -20.60
N PRO A 130 -13.78 -7.30 -21.85
CA PRO A 130 -13.58 -6.09 -22.63
C PRO A 130 -14.10 -4.86 -21.87
N ARG A 131 -13.21 -3.92 -21.55
CA ARG A 131 -13.59 -2.68 -20.86
C ARG A 131 -14.27 -1.73 -21.83
N LYS A 132 -15.56 -1.47 -21.59
CA LYS A 132 -16.36 -0.51 -22.37
C LYS A 132 -16.12 0.95 -21.93
N ASP A 133 -15.63 1.17 -20.71
CA ASP A 133 -15.45 2.49 -20.13
C ASP A 133 -14.14 3.18 -20.63
N PRO A 134 -14.21 4.35 -21.30
CA PRO A 134 -13.04 5.08 -21.78
C PRO A 134 -12.17 5.73 -20.70
N TRP A 135 -12.72 6.11 -19.56
CA TRP A 135 -11.97 6.76 -18.47
C TRP A 135 -11.10 5.73 -17.74
N LEU A 136 -11.67 4.57 -17.45
CA LEU A 136 -10.94 3.44 -16.85
C LEU A 136 -9.81 2.93 -17.75
N ARG A 137 -9.98 2.95 -19.08
CA ARG A 137 -8.91 2.62 -20.03
C ARG A 137 -7.76 3.63 -19.98
N ARG A 138 -8.06 4.92 -19.85
CA ARG A 138 -7.02 5.97 -19.77
C ARG A 138 -6.14 5.82 -18.53
N ILE A 139 -6.73 5.55 -17.36
CA ILE A 139 -5.98 5.34 -16.12
C ILE A 139 -5.03 4.15 -16.27
N GLU A 140 -5.51 3.02 -16.77
CA GLU A 140 -4.66 1.83 -16.96
C GLU A 140 -3.55 2.06 -17.98
N CYS A 141 -3.82 2.73 -19.11
CA CYS A 141 -2.77 3.08 -20.06
C CYS A 141 -1.71 3.99 -19.41
N SER A 142 -2.10 4.96 -18.59
CA SER A 142 -1.13 5.81 -17.87
C SER A 142 -0.34 5.05 -16.81
N GLU A 143 -0.97 4.11 -16.09
CA GLU A 143 -0.30 3.28 -15.09
C GLU A 143 0.66 2.28 -15.75
N ASN A 144 0.29 1.67 -16.88
CA ASN A 144 1.16 0.77 -17.65
C ASN A 144 2.39 1.51 -18.19
N LEU A 145 2.22 2.72 -18.72
CA LEU A 145 3.35 3.55 -19.14
C LEU A 145 4.30 3.83 -17.95
N GLN A 146 3.76 4.15 -16.76
CA GLN A 146 4.59 4.34 -15.58
C GLN A 146 5.28 3.05 -15.11
N GLU A 147 4.66 1.88 -15.26
CA GLU A 147 5.29 0.58 -14.98
C GLU A 147 6.41 0.26 -15.98
N GLU A 148 6.23 0.55 -17.27
CA GLU A 148 7.26 0.43 -18.31
C GLU A 148 8.47 1.33 -18.00
N TYR A 149 8.25 2.62 -17.71
CA TYR A 149 9.32 3.55 -17.34
C TYR A 149 10.08 3.15 -16.06
N LYS A 150 9.44 2.44 -15.12
CA LYS A 150 10.09 1.90 -13.93
C LYS A 150 10.90 0.64 -14.22
N HIS A 151 10.50 -0.13 -15.23
CA HIS A 151 11.23 -1.32 -15.68
C HIS A 151 12.42 -0.97 -16.56
N ASP A 152 12.36 0.14 -17.31
CA ASP A 152 13.47 0.64 -18.12
C ASP A 152 14.46 1.52 -17.31
N GLY A 153 14.21 1.71 -16.02
CA GLY A 153 15.06 2.45 -15.09
C GLY A 153 16.10 1.56 -14.42
N ILE A 154 17.18 1.27 -15.15
CA ILE A 154 18.57 0.92 -14.77
C ILE A 154 19.08 -0.16 -15.75
N ASP A 155 19.59 0.27 -16.89
CA ASP A 155 20.96 -0.08 -17.25
C ASP A 155 21.54 0.96 -18.22
N GLU A 156 22.76 1.41 -17.89
CA GLU A 156 23.68 2.18 -18.75
C GLU A 156 23.33 3.65 -19.08
N MET A 157 23.66 4.55 -18.14
CA MET A 157 24.25 5.84 -18.52
C MET A 157 25.61 5.59 -19.17
N THR A 158 25.64 5.41 -20.49
CA THR A 158 26.87 5.58 -21.27
C THR A 158 27.07 7.08 -21.54
N PRO A 159 28.21 7.68 -21.12
CA PRO A 159 28.47 9.07 -21.46
C PRO A 159 28.79 9.15 -22.95
N PHE A 160 27.93 9.86 -23.69
CA PHE A 160 28.19 10.30 -25.06
C PHE A 160 29.52 11.07 -25.09
N ARG A 161 30.57 10.45 -25.62
CA ARG A 161 31.76 11.16 -26.08
C ARG A 161 31.35 12.07 -27.23
N GLN A 162 31.33 13.37 -26.98
CA GLN A 162 31.31 14.37 -28.05
C GLN A 162 32.64 14.29 -28.81
N GLY A 163 32.55 14.04 -30.11
CA GLY A 163 33.64 14.24 -31.05
C GLY A 163 33.12 15.10 -32.19
N TRP A 164 33.50 16.37 -32.18
CA TRP A 164 33.74 17.26 -33.32
C TRP A 164 34.77 18.29 -32.87
#